data_AF-A0A3D2GQ30-F1
#
_entry.id   AF-A0A3D2GQ30-F1
#
_cell.length_a   1.000
_cell.length_b   1.000
_cell.length_c   1.000
_cell.angle_alpha   90.00
_cell.angle_beta   90.00
_cell.angle_gamma   90.00
#
_symmetry.space_group_name_H-M   'P 1'
#
loop_
_entity.id
_entity.type
_entity.pdbx_description
1 polymer ?
#
loop_
_entity_poly.entity_id
_entity_poly.type
_entity_poly.pdbx_seq_one_letter_code
_entity_poly.pdbx_strand_id
1 'polypeptide(L)'
;FNKIFAAVLTACLVAMMASFISRKIVHPEHPHESALEIEGVERASADAGPTGPEPILAMLETADPAAGEGLTRACAACHTFEQGGANKVGPNLYGIVNAHKAHLDSYSYSSAMASFGGEWTYEELNKFFYKPKDYVAGTKMNYIGLKDPEDRANLIAYLRTLSGSPAPLPDQARIDAEKADLGYDQVAEGGEESAEAATDGDDATAEAQPEEAAGEETDAGEALEEAGEAASEAGNSALEAIKDAARAADEAIQDGVTGAADAVRDATE
;
A
#
# COMPACT_ATOMS: atom_id res chain seq x y z
N PHE A 1 -4.81 29.53 -43.33
CA PHE A 1 -5.73 28.87 -42.38
C PHE A 1 -6.15 27.47 -42.84
N ASN A 2 -6.85 27.29 -43.96
CA ASN A 2 -7.39 25.97 -44.37
C ASN A 2 -6.37 24.82 -44.48
N LYS A 3 -5.12 25.09 -44.90
CA LYS A 3 -4.07 24.06 -44.99
C LYS A 3 -3.59 23.56 -43.62
N ILE A 4 -3.56 24.43 -42.62
CA ILE A 4 -3.17 24.08 -41.24
C ILE A 4 -4.28 23.24 -40.59
N PHE A 5 -5.54 23.65 -40.78
CA PHE A 5 -6.69 22.87 -40.30
C PHE A 5 -6.76 21.49 -40.96
N ALA A 6 -6.51 21.38 -42.27
CA ALA A 6 -6.48 20.10 -42.98
C ALA A 6 -5.35 19.18 -42.46
N ALA A 7 -4.18 19.73 -42.16
CA ALA A 7 -3.06 18.96 -41.61
C ALA A 7 -3.38 18.42 -40.20
N VAL A 8 -3.96 19.26 -39.33
CA VAL A 8 -4.36 18.84 -37.97
C VAL A 8 -5.44 17.77 -38.01
N LEU A 9 -6.46 17.93 -38.86
CA LEU A 9 -7.54 16.94 -39.01
C LEU A 9 -7.02 15.60 -39.51
N THR A 10 -6.09 15.63 -40.47
CA THR A 10 -5.48 14.40 -41.01
C THR A 10 -4.64 13.68 -39.96
N ALA A 11 -3.85 14.42 -39.18
CA ALA A 11 -3.05 13.84 -38.09
C ALA A 11 -3.93 13.20 -37.00
N CYS A 12 -5.01 13.87 -36.59
CA CYS A 12 -5.96 13.31 -35.62
C CYS A 12 -6.64 12.05 -36.14
N LEU A 13 -7.05 12.02 -37.41
CA LEU A 13 -7.74 10.88 -38.01
C LEU A 13 -6.80 9.67 -38.15
N VAL A 14 -5.53 9.90 -38.52
CA VAL A 14 -4.50 8.85 -38.54
C VAL A 14 -4.25 8.31 -37.13
N ALA A 15 -4.16 9.15 -36.11
CA ALA A 15 -3.96 8.72 -34.73
C ALA A 15 -5.15 7.87 -34.21
N MET A 16 -6.39 8.28 -34.51
CA MET A 16 -7.58 7.51 -34.13
C MET A 16 -7.65 6.16 -34.83
N MET A 17 -7.31 6.10 -36.12
CA MET A 17 -7.28 4.85 -36.88
C MET A 17 -6.19 3.90 -36.36
N ALA A 18 -4.98 4.41 -36.06
CA ALA A 18 -3.93 3.61 -35.44
C ALA A 18 -4.34 3.07 -34.07
N SER A 19 -5.05 3.86 -33.26
CA SER A 19 -5.55 3.43 -31.95
C SER A 19 -6.63 2.34 -32.06
N PHE A 20 -7.53 2.46 -33.06
CA PHE A 20 -8.55 1.45 -33.34
C PHE A 20 -7.94 0.13 -33.84
N ILE A 21 -6.98 0.22 -34.75
CA ILE A 21 -6.24 -0.95 -35.26
C ILE A 21 -5.43 -1.60 -34.13
N SER A 22 -4.81 -0.82 -33.25
CA SER A 22 -4.08 -1.34 -32.09
C SER A 22 -5.02 -2.10 -31.14
N ARG A 23 -6.23 -1.58 -30.86
CA ARG A 23 -7.26 -2.32 -30.09
C ARG A 23 -7.79 -3.57 -30.80
N LYS A 24 -7.70 -3.64 -32.13
CA LYS A 24 -8.16 -4.77 -32.94
C LYS A 24 -7.08 -5.82 -33.19
N ILE A 25 -5.80 -5.47 -33.05
CA ILE A 25 -4.66 -6.38 -33.25
C ILE A 25 -4.11 -6.84 -31.90
N VAL A 26 -3.93 -5.90 -30.96
CA VAL A 26 -3.59 -6.21 -29.58
C VAL A 26 -4.88 -6.61 -28.89
N HIS A 27 -5.18 -7.91 -28.95
CA HIS A 27 -6.07 -8.53 -27.96
C HIS A 27 -5.17 -8.81 -26.76
N PRO A 28 -5.17 -8.01 -25.68
CA PRO A 28 -4.62 -8.47 -24.43
C PRO A 28 -5.56 -9.59 -23.97
N GLU A 29 -5.20 -10.84 -24.27
CA GLU A 29 -5.75 -11.98 -23.55
C GLU A 29 -5.32 -11.82 -22.09
N HIS A 30 -6.23 -11.28 -21.30
CA HIS A 30 -6.20 -11.51 -19.87
C HIS A 30 -6.63 -12.96 -19.68
N PRO A 31 -5.76 -13.86 -19.18
CA PRO A 31 -6.17 -15.22 -18.86
C PRO A 31 -7.26 -15.13 -17.79
N HIS A 32 -8.51 -15.30 -18.23
CA HIS A 32 -9.69 -15.34 -17.37
C HIS A 32 -10.06 -16.77 -16.95
N GLU A 33 -9.11 -17.70 -17.05
CA GLU A 33 -9.25 -19.07 -16.55
C GLU A 33 -7.96 -19.51 -15.88
N SER A 34 -8.08 -19.90 -14.61
CA SER A 34 -7.10 -20.70 -13.90
C SER A 34 -6.90 -22.02 -14.65
N ALA A 35 -5.68 -22.35 -15.02
CA ALA A 35 -5.33 -23.46 -15.90
C ALA A 35 -5.45 -24.87 -15.28
N LEU A 36 -6.49 -25.12 -14.46
CA LEU A 36 -6.82 -26.44 -13.92
C LEU A 36 -8.34 -26.63 -13.98
N GLU A 37 -8.82 -27.25 -15.06
CA GLU A 37 -10.17 -27.82 -15.14
C GLU A 37 -10.27 -29.02 -14.17
N ILE A 38 -11.12 -28.92 -13.15
CA ILE A 38 -11.76 -30.10 -12.54
C ILE A 38 -13.10 -30.26 -13.26
N GLU A 39 -13.17 -31.27 -14.12
CA GLU A 39 -14.37 -31.62 -14.87
C GLU A 39 -15.54 -31.97 -13.93
N GLY A 40 -16.66 -31.25 -14.09
CA GLY A 40 -17.99 -31.83 -13.96
C GLY A 40 -18.80 -31.49 -12.70
N VAL A 41 -19.30 -30.26 -12.60
CA VAL A 41 -20.68 -30.01 -12.11
C VAL A 41 -21.34 -28.92 -12.96
N GLU A 42 -22.44 -29.30 -13.58
CA GLU A 42 -23.39 -28.45 -14.29
C GLU A 42 -23.89 -27.32 -13.37
N ARG A 43 -23.88 -26.08 -13.89
CA ARG A 43 -24.27 -24.86 -13.16
C ARG A 43 -25.77 -24.88 -12.80
N ALA A 44 -26.09 -25.40 -11.63
CA ALA A 44 -27.30 -25.05 -10.89
C ALA A 44 -27.00 -23.80 -10.04
N SER A 45 -27.82 -22.77 -10.18
CA SER A 45 -27.71 -21.51 -9.42
C SER A 45 -27.96 -21.76 -7.92
N ALA A 46 -26.89 -21.90 -7.14
CA ALA A 46 -26.84 -21.59 -5.71
C ALA A 46 -25.38 -21.73 -5.22
N ASP A 47 -24.56 -20.72 -5.46
CA ASP A 47 -23.60 -20.27 -4.44
C ASP A 47 -23.28 -18.80 -4.70
N ALA A 48 -23.64 -17.95 -3.75
CA ALA A 48 -23.30 -16.54 -3.80
C ALA A 48 -21.82 -16.44 -3.44
N GLY A 49 -20.95 -16.50 -4.46
CA GLY A 49 -19.53 -16.19 -4.27
C GLY A 49 -19.34 -14.84 -3.55
N PRO A 50 -18.18 -14.61 -2.93
CA PRO A 50 -17.98 -13.53 -1.96
C PRO A 50 -18.42 -12.18 -2.52
N THR A 51 -19.34 -11.52 -1.81
CA THR A 51 -19.95 -10.24 -2.23
C THR A 51 -19.13 -9.00 -1.81
N GLY A 52 -17.87 -9.18 -1.43
CA GLY A 52 -17.04 -8.17 -0.79
C GLY A 52 -15.54 -8.36 -1.05
N PRO A 53 -14.67 -7.56 -0.40
CA PRO A 53 -13.23 -7.79 -0.46
C PRO A 53 -12.86 -9.16 0.09
N GLU A 54 -11.69 -9.64 -0.28
CA GLU A 54 -11.03 -10.75 0.40
C GLU A 54 -10.71 -10.38 1.86
N PRO A 55 -10.79 -11.35 2.80
CA PRO A 55 -10.42 -11.14 4.19
C PRO A 55 -8.93 -10.84 4.31
N ILE A 56 -8.57 -9.90 5.17
CA ILE A 56 -7.18 -9.47 5.36
C ILE A 56 -6.67 -9.64 6.79
N LEU A 57 -7.53 -9.96 7.76
CA LEU A 57 -7.12 -9.96 9.16
C LEU A 57 -5.98 -10.95 9.43
N ALA A 58 -5.99 -12.11 8.77
CA ALA A 58 -4.90 -13.09 8.87
C ALA A 58 -3.58 -12.57 8.29
N MET A 59 -3.62 -11.63 7.34
CA MET A 59 -2.43 -11.07 6.70
C MET A 59 -1.79 -9.96 7.55
N LEU A 60 -2.51 -9.38 8.52
CA LEU A 60 -2.02 -8.23 9.31
C LEU A 60 -0.82 -8.55 10.21
N GLU A 61 -0.62 -9.82 10.59
CA GLU A 61 0.53 -10.24 11.40
C GLU A 61 1.84 -10.19 10.59
N THR A 62 1.78 -10.54 9.30
CA THR A 62 2.93 -10.59 8.39
C THR A 62 2.99 -9.42 7.42
N ALA A 63 2.03 -8.51 7.47
CA ALA A 63 1.96 -7.33 6.61
C ALA A 63 3.19 -6.42 6.79
N ASP A 64 3.62 -5.77 5.71
CA ASP A 64 4.76 -4.85 5.69
C ASP A 64 4.28 -3.38 5.76
N PRO A 65 4.49 -2.68 6.89
CA PRO A 65 4.14 -1.27 7.02
C PRO A 65 4.95 -0.34 6.10
N ALA A 66 6.17 -0.70 5.72
CA ALA A 66 7.00 0.12 4.82
C ALA A 66 6.47 0.03 3.38
N ALA A 67 6.06 -1.17 2.94
CA ALA A 67 5.32 -1.32 1.69
C ALA A 67 4.00 -0.52 1.73
N GLY A 68 3.28 -0.58 2.85
CA GLY A 68 2.06 0.21 3.11
C GLY A 68 2.28 1.71 3.01
N GLU A 69 3.37 2.23 3.58
CA GLU A 69 3.77 3.62 3.46
C GLU A 69 3.96 4.03 1.99
N GLY A 70 4.58 3.16 1.19
CA GLY A 70 4.75 3.35 -0.26
C GLY A 70 3.44 3.54 -1.02
N LEU A 71 2.35 2.89 -0.57
CA LEU A 71 1.02 2.99 -1.17
C LEU A 71 0.31 4.32 -0.86
N THR A 72 0.73 5.02 0.21
CA THR A 72 0.13 6.31 0.61
C THR A 72 0.33 7.44 -0.40
N ARG A 73 1.19 7.24 -1.41
CA ARG A 73 1.38 8.19 -2.53
C ARG A 73 0.05 8.57 -3.19
N ALA A 74 -0.88 7.63 -3.33
CA ALA A 74 -2.22 7.90 -3.87
C ALA A 74 -3.10 8.73 -2.91
N CYS A 75 -2.78 8.73 -1.62
CA CYS A 75 -3.54 9.37 -0.55
C CYS A 75 -2.96 10.76 -0.18
N ALA A 76 -1.66 10.97 -0.35
CA ALA A 76 -0.91 12.14 0.13
C ALA A 76 -1.34 13.48 -0.49
N ALA A 77 -1.95 13.46 -1.68
CA ALA A 77 -2.56 14.64 -2.29
C ALA A 77 -3.77 15.16 -1.49
N CYS A 78 -4.48 14.26 -0.81
CA CYS A 78 -5.71 14.59 -0.09
C CYS A 78 -5.56 14.50 1.43
N HIS A 79 -4.60 13.76 1.95
CA HIS A 79 -4.47 13.49 3.39
C HIS A 79 -3.08 13.87 3.92
N THR A 80 -3.02 14.03 5.23
CA THR A 80 -1.79 14.12 6.04
C THR A 80 -1.76 12.95 7.02
N PHE A 81 -0.57 12.61 7.51
CA PHE A 81 -0.35 11.38 8.28
C PHE A 81 0.31 11.66 9.64
N GLU A 82 0.86 12.84 9.81
CA GLU A 82 1.55 13.27 11.01
C GLU A 82 0.57 13.61 12.13
N GLN A 83 0.98 13.39 13.37
CA GLN A 83 0.17 13.76 14.54
C GLN A 83 -0.10 15.27 14.55
N GLY A 84 -1.39 15.63 14.58
CA GLY A 84 -1.80 17.04 14.53
C GLY A 84 -1.59 17.70 13.16
N GLY A 85 -1.36 16.92 12.10
CA GLY A 85 -1.25 17.42 10.73
C GLY A 85 -2.52 18.13 10.26
N ALA A 86 -2.37 19.05 9.31
CA ALA A 86 -3.49 19.82 8.78
C ALA A 86 -4.44 18.96 7.94
N ASN A 87 -5.73 19.26 7.99
CA ASN A 87 -6.69 18.76 7.00
C ASN A 87 -6.38 19.37 5.61
N LYS A 88 -6.46 18.58 4.55
CA LYS A 88 -6.34 19.03 3.15
C LYS A 88 -7.70 18.86 2.46
N VAL A 89 -7.71 18.28 1.25
CA VAL A 89 -8.94 17.86 0.57
C VAL A 89 -9.70 16.84 1.42
N GLY A 90 -8.97 15.95 2.09
CA GLY A 90 -9.45 15.00 3.10
C GLY A 90 -8.95 15.33 4.51
N PRO A 91 -9.50 14.68 5.54
CA PRO A 91 -9.05 14.84 6.93
C PRO A 91 -7.63 14.29 7.15
N ASN A 92 -6.96 14.70 8.22
CA ASN A 92 -5.77 14.01 8.73
C ASN A 92 -6.09 12.54 9.09
N LEU A 93 -5.14 11.64 8.86
CA LEU A 93 -5.30 10.18 9.07
C LEU A 93 -4.50 9.63 10.25
N TYR A 94 -3.84 10.48 11.03
CA TYR A 94 -3.16 10.01 12.25
C TYR A 94 -4.20 9.49 13.25
N GLY A 95 -3.96 8.30 13.78
CA GLY A 95 -4.83 7.64 14.76
C GLY A 95 -6.15 7.13 14.19
N ILE A 96 -6.24 6.92 12.88
CA ILE A 96 -7.51 6.56 12.23
C ILE A 96 -8.02 5.16 12.59
N VAL A 97 -7.11 4.21 12.85
CA VAL A 97 -7.49 2.83 13.18
C VAL A 97 -8.22 2.79 14.52
N ASN A 98 -9.41 2.18 14.54
CA ASN A 98 -10.39 2.15 15.63
C ASN A 98 -10.98 3.53 16.04
N ALA A 99 -10.66 4.62 15.33
CA ALA A 99 -11.32 5.89 15.58
C ALA A 99 -12.77 5.86 15.08
N HIS A 100 -13.64 6.63 15.72
CA HIS A 100 -15.00 6.84 15.22
C HIS A 100 -14.99 7.43 13.81
N LYS A 101 -15.88 6.95 12.94
CA LYS A 101 -16.03 7.50 11.61
C LYS A 101 -16.54 8.94 11.71
N ALA A 102 -15.97 9.82 10.88
CA ALA A 102 -16.31 11.24 10.84
C ALA A 102 -16.14 12.02 12.18
N HIS A 103 -15.15 11.65 13.00
CA HIS A 103 -14.97 12.23 14.34
C HIS A 103 -14.29 13.61 14.40
N LEU A 104 -13.64 14.08 13.33
CA LEU A 104 -12.93 15.36 13.36
C LEU A 104 -13.90 16.53 13.12
N ASP A 105 -14.26 17.25 14.18
CA ASP A 105 -15.10 18.45 14.10
C ASP A 105 -14.49 19.56 13.21
N SER A 106 -13.16 19.53 13.02
CA SER A 106 -12.43 20.47 12.18
C SER A 106 -12.52 20.19 10.68
N TYR A 107 -13.21 19.12 10.26
CA TYR A 107 -13.36 18.72 8.86
C TYR A 107 -14.83 18.61 8.42
N SER A 108 -15.15 19.11 7.23
CA SER A 108 -16.50 19.07 6.67
C SER A 108 -16.75 17.80 5.86
N TYR A 109 -17.19 16.74 6.53
CA TYR A 109 -17.53 15.47 5.91
C TYR A 109 -18.69 15.56 4.89
N SER A 110 -18.84 14.53 4.06
CA SER A 110 -20.09 14.32 3.32
C SER A 110 -21.22 13.97 4.28
N SER A 111 -22.47 14.32 3.95
CA SER A 111 -23.62 13.93 4.77
C SER A 111 -23.67 12.42 4.99
N ALA A 112 -23.41 11.64 3.92
CA ALA A 112 -23.35 10.19 3.97
C ALA A 112 -22.33 9.66 4.99
N MET A 113 -21.09 10.16 4.94
CA MET A 113 -20.04 9.74 5.86
C MET A 113 -20.32 10.18 7.31
N ALA A 114 -20.84 11.40 7.51
CA ALA A 114 -21.20 11.90 8.84
C ALA A 114 -22.32 11.09 9.51
N SER A 115 -23.26 10.57 8.71
CA SER A 115 -24.36 9.72 9.21
C SER A 115 -24.02 8.23 9.29
N PHE A 116 -22.88 7.78 8.76
CA PHE A 116 -22.59 6.35 8.61
C PHE A 116 -22.39 5.66 9.97
N GLY A 117 -21.75 6.35 10.91
CA GLY A 117 -21.52 5.85 12.28
C GLY A 117 -20.55 4.66 12.39
N GLY A 118 -20.23 4.28 13.62
CA GLY A 118 -19.29 3.20 13.93
C GLY A 118 -17.83 3.63 13.94
N GLU A 119 -16.92 2.65 13.90
CA GLU A 119 -15.48 2.82 14.03
C GLU A 119 -14.74 2.28 12.80
N TRP A 120 -13.57 2.85 12.52
CA TRP A 120 -12.65 2.36 11.50
C TRP A 120 -11.85 1.16 12.00
N THR A 121 -12.55 0.04 12.24
CA THR A 121 -11.89 -1.24 12.52
C THR A 121 -11.14 -1.72 11.27
N TYR A 122 -10.28 -2.73 11.42
CA TYR A 122 -9.54 -3.32 10.30
C TYR A 122 -10.45 -3.84 9.17
N GLU A 123 -11.56 -4.49 9.52
CA GLU A 123 -12.56 -5.01 8.59
C GLU A 123 -13.29 -3.89 7.85
N GLU A 124 -13.63 -2.83 8.58
CA GLU A 124 -14.34 -1.68 8.00
C GLU A 124 -13.40 -0.87 7.08
N LEU A 125 -12.11 -0.76 7.43
CA LEU A 125 -11.07 -0.20 6.57
C LEU A 125 -10.84 -1.07 5.33
N ASN A 126 -10.81 -2.40 5.46
CA ASN A 126 -10.70 -3.35 4.35
C ASN A 126 -11.83 -3.11 3.32
N LYS A 127 -13.08 -3.13 3.79
CA LYS A 127 -14.27 -2.87 2.98
C LYS A 127 -14.24 -1.48 2.33
N PHE A 128 -13.86 -0.46 3.09
CA PHE A 128 -13.82 0.91 2.56
C PHE A 128 -12.72 1.09 1.51
N PHE A 129 -11.50 0.61 1.75
CA PHE A 129 -10.41 0.74 0.78
C PHE A 129 -10.65 -0.10 -0.46
N TYR A 130 -11.34 -1.23 -0.38
CA TYR A 130 -11.67 -2.02 -1.57
C TYR A 130 -12.53 -1.25 -2.59
N LYS A 131 -13.56 -0.52 -2.12
CA LYS A 131 -14.43 0.30 -2.98
C LYS A 131 -15.18 1.38 -2.19
N PRO A 132 -14.60 2.57 -2.00
CA PRO A 132 -15.16 3.59 -1.10
C PRO A 132 -16.59 4.05 -1.42
N LYS A 133 -16.90 4.21 -2.72
CA LYS A 133 -18.21 4.70 -3.16
C LYS A 133 -19.32 3.67 -3.00
N ASP A 134 -18.98 2.39 -2.99
CA ASP A 134 -19.95 1.31 -2.76
C ASP A 134 -20.16 1.10 -1.26
N TYR A 135 -19.09 1.24 -0.46
CA TYR A 135 -19.17 1.11 0.99
C TYR A 135 -19.90 2.30 1.65
N VAL A 136 -19.56 3.55 1.29
CA VAL A 136 -20.33 4.75 1.70
C VAL A 136 -20.88 5.45 0.46
N ALA A 137 -22.11 5.10 0.07
CA ALA A 137 -22.81 5.74 -1.04
C ALA A 137 -22.98 7.25 -0.77
N GLY A 138 -22.43 8.08 -1.66
CA GLY A 138 -22.43 9.54 -1.51
C GLY A 138 -21.23 10.12 -0.77
N THR A 139 -20.20 9.31 -0.48
CA THR A 139 -18.92 9.83 0.01
C THR A 139 -18.30 10.84 -0.97
N LYS A 140 -17.71 11.91 -0.43
CA LYS A 140 -16.93 12.90 -1.21
C LYS A 140 -15.55 12.37 -1.62
N MET A 141 -15.09 11.24 -1.05
CA MET A 141 -13.78 10.67 -1.36
C MET A 141 -13.79 10.04 -2.76
N ASN A 142 -13.11 10.69 -3.72
CA ASN A 142 -13.01 10.20 -5.09
C ASN A 142 -11.79 9.31 -5.29
N TYR A 143 -11.80 8.14 -4.64
CA TYR A 143 -10.78 7.11 -4.78
C TYR A 143 -11.40 5.86 -5.41
N ILE A 144 -10.67 5.23 -6.35
CA ILE A 144 -11.15 4.05 -7.09
C ILE A 144 -11.17 2.77 -6.25
N GLY A 145 -10.41 2.76 -5.16
CA GLY A 145 -10.20 1.61 -4.29
C GLY A 145 -8.90 0.86 -4.58
N LEU A 146 -8.53 -0.03 -3.66
CA LEU A 146 -7.33 -0.86 -3.65
C LEU A 146 -7.75 -2.32 -3.73
N LYS A 147 -7.52 -2.96 -4.88
CA LYS A 147 -8.10 -4.29 -5.20
C LYS A 147 -7.29 -5.44 -4.66
N ASP A 148 -5.99 -5.27 -4.52
CA ASP A 148 -5.13 -6.28 -3.98
C ASP A 148 -5.29 -6.36 -2.44
N PRO A 149 -5.56 -7.56 -1.87
CA PRO A 149 -5.73 -7.72 -0.42
C PRO A 149 -4.44 -7.53 0.37
N GLU A 150 -3.29 -7.89 -0.19
CA GLU A 150 -2.00 -7.70 0.45
C GLU A 150 -1.67 -6.21 0.54
N ASP A 151 -1.91 -5.45 -0.55
CA ASP A 151 -1.78 -4.00 -0.52
C ASP A 151 -2.70 -3.35 0.53
N ARG A 152 -3.95 -3.83 0.66
CA ARG A 152 -4.87 -3.34 1.71
C ARG A 152 -4.35 -3.67 3.11
N ALA A 153 -3.85 -4.88 3.34
CA ALA A 153 -3.28 -5.30 4.61
C ALA A 153 -2.05 -4.44 4.97
N ASN A 154 -1.13 -4.25 4.03
CA ASN A 154 0.07 -3.43 4.19
C ASN A 154 -0.28 -1.97 4.49
N LEU A 155 -1.22 -1.37 3.74
CA LEU A 155 -1.67 0.01 4.00
C LEU A 155 -2.31 0.14 5.39
N ILE A 156 -3.15 -0.82 5.80
CA ILE A 156 -3.79 -0.81 7.12
C ILE A 156 -2.75 -1.01 8.24
N ALA A 157 -1.76 -1.87 8.02
CA ALA A 157 -0.64 -2.07 8.93
C ALA A 157 0.18 -0.78 9.10
N TYR A 158 0.41 -0.02 8.01
CA TYR A 158 1.00 1.32 8.07
C TYR A 158 0.13 2.30 8.87
N LEU A 159 -1.17 2.42 8.56
CA LEU A 159 -2.06 3.33 9.28
C LEU A 159 -2.15 3.01 10.78
N ARG A 160 -1.99 1.74 11.15
CA ARG A 160 -1.90 1.29 12.54
C ARG A 160 -0.65 1.83 13.24
N THR A 161 0.47 2.02 12.55
CA THR A 161 1.70 2.61 13.13
C THR A 161 1.56 4.10 13.41
N LEU A 162 0.63 4.79 12.73
CA LEU A 162 0.33 6.21 12.90
C LEU A 162 -0.50 6.48 14.17
N SER A 163 -0.06 6.00 15.32
CA SER A 163 -0.76 6.21 16.60
C SER A 163 0.22 6.12 17.77
N GLY A 164 -0.01 6.91 18.81
CA GLY A 164 0.69 6.76 20.09
C GLY A 164 0.26 5.51 20.87
N SER A 165 -0.86 4.90 20.47
CA SER A 165 -1.33 3.60 20.98
C SER A 165 -1.89 2.79 19.81
N PRO A 166 -1.04 2.04 19.09
CA PRO A 166 -1.47 1.20 17.98
C PRO A 166 -2.51 0.17 18.42
N ALA A 167 -3.55 -0.02 17.61
CA ALA A 167 -4.59 -1.01 17.88
C ALA A 167 -3.98 -2.43 18.00
N PRO A 168 -4.51 -3.30 18.87
CA PRO A 168 -4.04 -4.68 18.98
C PRO A 168 -4.35 -5.44 17.68
N LEU A 169 -3.45 -6.34 17.28
CA LEU A 169 -3.67 -7.25 16.16
C LEU A 169 -4.89 -8.16 16.45
N PRO A 170 -5.61 -8.60 15.40
CA PRO A 170 -6.76 -9.48 15.57
C PRO A 170 -6.34 -10.84 16.12
N ASP A 171 -7.19 -11.44 16.98
CA ASP A 171 -7.02 -12.82 17.40
C ASP A 171 -7.66 -13.80 16.38
N GLN A 172 -7.44 -15.09 16.57
CA GLN A 172 -7.96 -16.12 15.66
C GLN A 172 -9.49 -16.08 15.55
N ALA A 173 -10.19 -15.85 16.66
CA ALA A 173 -11.65 -15.79 16.65
C ALA A 173 -12.18 -14.64 15.78
N ARG A 174 -11.51 -13.48 15.80
CA ARG A 174 -11.84 -12.34 14.96
C ARG A 174 -11.48 -12.57 13.49
N ILE A 175 -10.36 -13.25 13.22
CA ILE A 175 -9.97 -13.67 11.86
C ILE A 175 -11.04 -14.59 11.26
N ASP A 176 -11.48 -15.59 12.02
CA ASP A 176 -12.50 -16.54 11.56
C ASP A 176 -13.86 -15.85 11.37
N ALA A 177 -14.19 -14.89 12.23
CA ALA A 177 -15.38 -14.06 12.09
C ALA A 177 -15.36 -13.20 10.81
N GLU A 178 -14.23 -12.57 10.44
CA GLU A 178 -14.14 -11.82 9.17
C GLU A 178 -14.35 -12.76 7.97
N LYS A 179 -13.72 -13.94 7.99
CA LYS A 179 -13.88 -14.93 6.92
C LYS A 179 -15.34 -15.34 6.78
N ALA A 180 -16.01 -15.65 7.89
CA ALA A 180 -17.43 -16.01 7.91
C ALA A 180 -18.33 -14.88 7.39
N ASP A 181 -18.09 -13.65 7.85
CA ASP A 181 -18.86 -12.47 7.42
C ASP A 181 -18.72 -12.17 5.92
N LEU A 182 -17.57 -12.52 5.33
CA LEU A 182 -17.27 -12.31 3.91
C LEU A 182 -17.56 -13.55 3.03
N GLY A 183 -17.95 -14.69 3.63
CA GLY A 183 -18.24 -15.94 2.92
C GLY A 183 -17.00 -16.71 2.43
N TYR A 184 -15.88 -16.64 3.17
CA TYR A 184 -14.60 -17.30 2.88
C TYR A 184 -14.31 -18.51 3.79
N ASP A 185 -15.26 -18.90 4.61
CA ASP A 185 -15.23 -20.01 5.56
C ASP A 185 -15.14 -21.40 4.90
N GLN A 186 -15.35 -21.51 3.58
CA GLN A 186 -15.39 -22.78 2.85
C GLN A 186 -14.26 -23.01 1.83
N VAL A 187 -13.28 -22.09 1.70
CA VAL A 187 -12.25 -22.18 0.64
C VAL A 187 -10.92 -22.82 1.11
N ALA A 188 -10.80 -23.19 2.38
CA ALA A 188 -9.52 -23.52 3.01
C ALA A 188 -9.18 -25.01 3.18
N GLU A 189 -9.99 -25.97 2.71
CA GLU A 189 -9.70 -27.42 2.88
C GLU A 189 -9.16 -28.12 1.62
N GLY A 190 -8.56 -27.38 0.68
CA GLY A 190 -8.04 -27.94 -0.57
C GLY A 190 -6.59 -27.58 -0.85
N GLY A 191 -5.66 -27.78 0.09
CA GLY A 191 -4.28 -27.39 -0.16
C GLY A 191 -3.21 -27.72 0.87
N GLU A 192 -3.42 -28.67 1.80
CA GLU A 192 -2.35 -29.12 2.71
C GLU A 192 -2.44 -30.63 2.97
N GLU A 193 -2.31 -31.45 1.93
CA GLU A 193 -1.94 -32.86 2.11
C GLU A 193 -1.21 -33.39 0.86
N SER A 194 0.12 -33.25 0.83
CA SER A 194 1.04 -34.25 0.24
C SER A 194 2.50 -33.80 0.37
N ALA A 195 3.10 -33.95 1.56
CA ALA A 195 4.56 -34.06 1.67
C ALA A 195 4.99 -34.77 2.96
N GLU A 196 4.39 -35.91 3.30
CA GLU A 196 5.04 -36.91 4.15
C GLU A 196 4.73 -38.31 3.64
N ALA A 197 5.69 -38.91 2.90
CA ALA A 197 5.97 -40.34 2.88
C ALA A 197 7.10 -40.66 1.89
N ALA A 198 8.33 -40.77 2.39
CA ALA A 198 9.33 -41.68 1.85
C ALA A 198 10.28 -42.08 2.99
N THR A 199 9.92 -43.15 3.69
CA THR A 199 10.78 -43.89 4.61
C THR A 199 11.39 -45.09 3.87
N ASP A 200 12.71 -45.28 4.00
CA ASP A 200 13.44 -46.56 4.10
C ASP A 200 14.92 -46.17 4.33
N GLY A 201 15.51 -46.34 5.53
CA GLY A 201 16.14 -47.57 6.05
C GLY A 201 17.58 -47.67 5.50
N ASP A 202 18.70 -47.81 6.21
CA ASP A 202 19.07 -48.54 7.43
C ASP A 202 20.59 -48.24 7.66
N ASP A 203 21.01 -47.73 8.84
CA ASP A 203 21.82 -48.40 9.88
C ASP A 203 23.29 -47.90 9.96
N ALA A 204 23.65 -47.41 11.15
CA ALA A 204 24.78 -47.91 11.93
C ALA A 204 25.02 -47.01 13.15
N THR A 205 24.72 -47.60 14.31
CA THR A 205 24.96 -47.13 15.68
C THR A 205 26.44 -46.90 16.03
N ALA A 206 26.74 -45.90 16.87
CA ALA A 206 27.75 -46.02 17.92
C ALA A 206 27.58 -44.92 19.00
N GLU A 207 27.35 -45.35 20.23
CA GLU A 207 27.29 -44.53 21.44
C GLU A 207 28.69 -44.06 21.89
N ALA A 208 28.79 -42.84 22.45
CA ALA A 208 29.63 -42.53 23.62
C ALA A 208 29.47 -41.05 24.06
N GLN A 209 29.16 -40.85 25.34
CA GLN A 209 29.49 -39.65 26.14
C GLN A 209 30.54 -40.08 27.20
N PRO A 210 31.14 -39.18 28.02
CA PRO A 210 31.44 -37.74 27.90
C PRO A 210 32.92 -37.44 28.27
N GLU A 211 33.41 -36.19 28.15
CA GLU A 211 34.32 -35.55 29.12
C GLU A 211 34.58 -34.05 28.83
N GLU A 212 34.70 -33.26 29.91
CA GLU A 212 34.88 -31.80 29.95
C GLU A 212 36.28 -31.31 29.58
N ALA A 213 36.40 -30.08 29.06
CA ALA A 213 37.45 -29.12 29.43
C ALA A 213 37.11 -27.68 28.98
N ALA A 214 37.56 -26.72 29.79
CA ALA A 214 37.23 -25.29 29.84
C ALA A 214 37.93 -24.37 28.80
N GLY A 215 37.45 -23.12 28.74
CA GLY A 215 38.07 -21.92 28.12
C GLY A 215 37.44 -21.57 26.77
N GLU A 216 37.12 -20.33 26.39
CA GLU A 216 37.54 -18.99 26.83
C GLU A 216 36.56 -17.98 26.19
N GLU A 217 36.15 -16.95 26.94
CA GLU A 217 35.38 -15.82 26.41
C GLU A 217 36.31 -14.83 25.70
N THR A 218 36.05 -14.49 24.44
CA THR A 218 36.54 -13.23 23.86
C THR A 218 35.50 -12.61 22.90
N ASP A 219 34.98 -11.48 23.38
CA ASP A 219 34.67 -10.24 22.68
C ASP A 219 34.28 -10.28 21.19
N ALA A 220 32.96 -10.23 20.95
CA ALA A 220 32.34 -9.88 19.67
C ALA A 220 31.57 -8.55 19.75
N GLY A 221 31.87 -7.71 20.75
CA GLY A 221 31.20 -6.42 20.98
C GLY A 221 31.88 -5.27 20.24
N GLU A 222 33.21 -5.26 20.16
CA GLU A 222 33.96 -4.10 19.66
C GLU A 222 33.90 -3.94 18.13
N ALA A 223 33.68 -5.02 17.38
CA ALA A 223 33.61 -4.98 15.91
C ALA A 223 32.26 -4.47 15.34
N LEU A 224 31.21 -4.37 16.17
CA LEU A 224 29.88 -3.89 15.75
C LEU A 224 29.70 -2.38 16.00
N GLU A 225 30.46 -1.79 16.92
CA GLU A 225 30.39 -0.35 17.23
C GLU A 225 31.17 0.48 16.17
N GLU A 226 32.32 -0.03 15.70
CA GLU A 226 33.14 0.65 14.67
C GLU A 226 32.45 0.71 13.29
N ALA A 227 31.57 -0.25 12.98
CA ALA A 227 30.77 -0.24 11.75
C ALA A 227 29.57 0.71 11.80
N GLY A 228 29.04 0.97 13.00
CA GLY A 228 27.92 1.90 13.22
C GLY A 228 28.34 3.37 13.08
N GLU A 229 29.51 3.73 13.60
CA GLU A 229 30.02 5.10 13.57
C GLU A 229 30.33 5.55 12.12
N ALA A 230 30.97 4.69 11.32
CA ALA A 230 31.29 4.96 9.92
C ALA A 230 30.05 5.12 9.02
N ALA A 231 28.96 4.40 9.30
CA ALA A 231 27.69 4.53 8.58
C ALA A 231 26.96 5.84 8.92
N SER A 232 27.09 6.31 10.17
CA SER A 232 26.48 7.57 10.64
C SER A 232 27.17 8.81 10.06
N GLU A 233 28.51 8.77 9.94
CA GLU A 233 29.30 9.89 9.43
C GLU A 233 29.11 10.07 7.91
N ALA A 234 29.01 8.96 7.17
CA ALA A 234 28.67 8.98 5.74
C ALA A 234 27.26 9.52 5.48
N GLY A 235 26.28 9.15 6.31
CA GLY A 235 24.90 9.65 6.21
C GLY A 235 24.80 11.15 6.51
N ASN A 236 25.52 11.63 7.52
CA ASN A 236 25.51 13.04 7.88
C ASN A 236 26.25 13.91 6.84
N SER A 237 27.34 13.40 6.26
CA SER A 237 28.05 14.07 5.15
C SER A 237 27.19 14.19 3.89
N ALA A 238 26.43 13.15 3.53
CA ALA A 238 25.51 13.18 2.40
C ALA A 238 24.37 14.19 2.61
N LEU A 239 23.85 14.30 3.84
CA LEU A 239 22.79 15.26 4.18
C LEU A 239 23.28 16.72 4.07
N GLU A 240 24.49 17.03 4.53
CA GLU A 240 25.06 18.38 4.40
C GLU A 240 25.35 18.74 2.94
N ALA A 241 25.83 17.79 2.12
CA ALA A 241 26.02 18.02 0.68
C ALA A 241 24.69 18.32 -0.06
N ILE A 242 23.59 17.68 0.35
CA ILE A 242 22.26 17.95 -0.20
C ILE A 242 21.76 19.35 0.21
N LYS A 243 22.00 19.75 1.46
CA LYS A 243 21.62 21.09 1.94
C LYS A 243 22.42 22.20 1.24
N ASP A 244 23.71 22.00 1.01
CA ASP A 244 24.56 22.94 0.28
C ASP A 244 24.13 23.07 -1.19
N ALA A 245 23.80 21.93 -1.83
CA ALA A 245 23.25 21.94 -3.19
C ALA A 245 21.90 22.66 -3.27
N ALA A 246 21.03 22.49 -2.26
CA ALA A 246 19.75 23.18 -2.19
C ALA A 246 19.92 24.69 -1.99
N ARG A 247 20.90 25.12 -1.19
CA ARG A 247 21.21 26.54 -0.98
C ARG A 247 21.77 27.20 -2.24
N ALA A 248 22.68 26.53 -2.95
CA ALA A 248 23.22 27.02 -4.21
C ALA A 248 22.14 27.14 -5.29
N ALA A 249 21.17 26.23 -5.31
CA ALA A 249 20.03 26.31 -6.21
C ALA A 249 19.10 27.49 -5.87
N ASP A 250 18.86 27.77 -4.59
CA ASP A 250 18.04 28.92 -4.16
C ASP A 250 18.71 30.26 -4.50
N GLU A 251 20.02 30.38 -4.26
CA GLU A 251 20.80 31.58 -4.63
C GLU A 251 20.78 31.83 -6.15
N ALA A 252 20.93 30.77 -6.97
CA ALA A 252 20.83 30.90 -8.43
C ALA A 252 19.43 31.31 -8.93
N ILE A 253 18.38 30.87 -8.24
CA ILE A 253 17.00 31.28 -8.55
C ILE A 253 16.78 32.75 -8.16
N GLN A 254 17.27 33.19 -7.01
CA GLN A 254 17.16 34.57 -6.56
C GLN A 254 17.94 35.54 -7.47
N ASP A 255 19.14 35.16 -7.90
CA ASP A 255 19.96 35.94 -8.86
C ASP A 255 19.28 36.03 -10.24
N GLY A 256 18.65 34.93 -10.69
CA GLY A 256 17.88 34.93 -11.94
C GLY A 256 16.63 35.81 -11.88
N VAL A 257 15.92 35.82 -10.76
CA VAL A 257 14.70 36.62 -10.56
C VAL A 257 15.03 38.11 -10.43
N THR A 258 16.11 38.46 -9.73
CA THR A 258 16.57 39.85 -9.60
C THR A 258 17.10 40.39 -10.93
N GLY A 259 17.88 39.60 -11.67
CA GLY A 259 18.33 39.98 -13.01
C GLY A 259 17.18 40.19 -14.01
N ALA A 260 16.12 39.36 -13.93
CA ALA A 260 14.92 39.55 -14.74
C ALA A 260 14.14 40.82 -14.34
N ALA A 261 14.10 41.16 -13.05
CA ALA A 261 13.44 42.36 -12.55
C ALA A 261 14.16 43.65 -12.97
N ASP A 262 15.50 43.67 -12.94
CA ASP A 262 16.28 44.82 -13.40
C ASP A 262 16.23 45.00 -14.93
N ALA A 263 16.21 43.91 -15.70
CA ALA A 263 16.03 43.98 -17.16
C ALA A 263 14.65 44.53 -17.56
N VAL A 264 13.60 44.22 -16.78
CA VAL A 264 12.27 44.79 -16.99
C VAL A 264 12.23 46.28 -16.62
N ARG A 265 12.99 46.70 -15.60
CA ARG A 265 13.08 48.12 -15.19
C ARG A 265 13.77 48.98 -16.23
N ASP A 266 14.91 48.51 -16.77
CA ASP A 266 15.69 49.21 -17.80
C ASP A 266 14.95 49.33 -19.14
N ALA A 267 14.04 48.39 -19.45
CA ALA A 267 13.18 48.46 -20.64
C ALA A 267 11.99 49.42 -20.52
N THR A 268 11.75 50.01 -19.34
CA THR A 268 10.60 50.90 -19.06
C THR A 268 10.96 52.36 -18.80
N GLU A 269 12.26 52.71 -18.85
CA GLU A 269 12.77 54.10 -18.89
C GLU A 269 13.14 54.52 -20.32
#